data_AF-A0A2V9AEQ7-F1
#
_entry.id   AF-A0A2V9AEQ7-F1
#
_cell.length_a   1.000
_cell.length_b   1.000
_cell.length_c   1.000
_cell.angle_alpha   90.00
_cell.angle_beta   90.00
_cell.angle_gamma   90.00
#
_symmetry.space_group_name_H-M   'P 1'
#
loop_
_entity.id
_entity.type
_entity.pdbx_description
1 polymer ?
#
loop_
_entity_poly.entity_id
_entity_poly.type
_entity_poly.pdbx_seq_one_letter_code
_entity_poly.pdbx_strand_id
1 'polypeptide(L)'
;MTMPLALLRLLILTSVILIGALIWRPGITVSRGGKILAFLILFCLPVLCLTMGFSNELERSKSTEFCLSCHIMEPYGKSLHVDDPSYLAAAHFQNHRVPAGEACYTCHTNYTMFGTFKAKMHGLRHVYVYYFTTPPSPEKIKLYEPYNNRECLHCHESARSFEQGAVHNADPDLLPAVKSNQRSCISSGCHEVVHNVATLGNVKFWNGGQ
;
A
#
# COMPACT_ATOMS: atom_id res chain seq x y z
N MET A 1 8.75 5.78 -10.74
CA MET A 1 8.35 6.34 -12.05
C MET A 1 7.07 5.64 -12.47
N THR A 2 5.92 6.29 -12.35
CA THR A 2 4.65 5.79 -12.88
C THR A 2 4.75 5.77 -14.40
N MET A 3 4.68 4.59 -15.03
CA MET A 3 4.63 4.52 -16.49
C MET A 3 3.33 5.18 -16.99
N PRO A 4 3.35 5.92 -18.10
CA PRO A 4 2.14 6.55 -18.61
C PRO A 4 1.12 5.47 -18.98
N LEU A 5 -0.06 5.47 -18.35
CA LEU A 5 -1.15 4.53 -18.66
C LEU A 5 -1.51 4.50 -20.15
N ALA A 6 -1.30 5.62 -20.86
CA ALA A 6 -1.43 5.74 -22.30
C ALA A 6 -0.49 4.79 -23.07
N LEU A 7 0.75 4.62 -22.61
CA LEU A 7 1.73 3.75 -23.24
C LEU A 7 1.32 2.27 -23.13
N LEU A 8 0.85 1.85 -21.96
CA LEU A 8 0.35 0.48 -21.75
C LEU A 8 -0.86 0.20 -22.65
N ARG A 9 -1.81 1.14 -22.73
CA ARG A 9 -3.00 1.00 -23.60
C ARG A 9 -2.60 0.90 -25.08
N LEU A 10 -1.66 1.73 -25.53
CA LEU A 10 -1.14 1.68 -26.90
C LEU A 10 -0.46 0.33 -27.19
N LEU A 11 0.33 -0.18 -26.26
CA LEU A 11 1.01 -1.46 -26.39
C LEU A 11 0.02 -2.63 -26.50
N ILE A 12 -1.02 -2.64 -25.64
CA ILE A 12 -2.08 -3.64 -25.69
C ILE A 12 -2.82 -3.57 -27.04
N LEU A 13 -3.22 -2.37 -27.47
CA LEU A 13 -3.93 -2.19 -28.74
C LEU A 13 -3.08 -2.64 -29.93
N THR A 14 -1.80 -2.26 -29.95
CA THR A 14 -0.85 -2.70 -30.98
C THR A 14 -0.71 -4.22 -30.98
N SER A 15 -0.62 -4.84 -29.80
CA SER A 15 -0.56 -6.30 -29.67
C SER A 15 -1.78 -6.97 -30.27
N VAL A 16 -2.98 -6.52 -29.90
CA VAL A 16 -4.24 -7.09 -30.41
C VAL A 16 -4.34 -6.96 -31.94
N ILE A 17 -3.99 -5.80 -32.49
CA ILE A 17 -4.01 -5.57 -33.94
C ILE A 17 -3.03 -6.50 -34.66
N LEU A 18 -1.80 -6.62 -34.16
CA LEU A 18 -0.77 -7.46 -34.77
C LEU A 18 -1.12 -8.95 -34.69
N ILE A 19 -1.66 -9.40 -33.55
CA ILE A 19 -2.17 -10.77 -33.40
C ILE A 19 -3.32 -11.02 -34.37
N GLY A 20 -4.28 -10.09 -34.46
CA GLY A 20 -5.39 -10.17 -35.43
C GLY A 20 -4.91 -10.24 -36.87
N ALA A 21 -3.88 -9.47 -37.23
CA ALA A 21 -3.27 -9.49 -38.57
C ALA A 21 -2.62 -10.84 -38.89
N LEU A 22 -1.94 -11.49 -37.94
CA LEU A 22 -1.38 -12.82 -38.11
C LEU A 22 -2.46 -13.89 -38.29
N ILE A 23 -3.57 -13.79 -37.54
CA ILE A 23 -4.72 -14.69 -37.67
C ILE A 23 -5.39 -14.53 -39.04
N TRP A 24 -5.57 -13.28 -39.50
CA TRP A 24 -6.19 -12.99 -40.80
C TRP A 24 -5.30 -13.38 -42.00
N ARG A 25 -3.97 -13.26 -41.85
CA ARG A 25 -3.00 -13.58 -42.91
C ARG A 25 -1.94 -14.59 -42.43
N PRO A 26 -2.30 -15.89 -42.31
CA PRO A 26 -1.35 -16.92 -41.87
C PRO A 26 -0.17 -17.09 -42.84
N GLY A 27 -0.31 -16.67 -44.10
CA GLY A 27 0.80 -16.64 -45.08
C GLY A 27 2.02 -15.85 -44.61
N ILE A 28 1.86 -14.89 -43.68
CA ILE A 28 2.97 -14.14 -43.07
C ILE A 28 3.95 -15.07 -42.36
N THR A 29 3.48 -16.18 -41.76
CA THR A 29 4.31 -17.07 -40.93
C THR A 29 5.03 -18.17 -41.71
N VAL A 30 4.97 -18.15 -43.04
CA VAL A 30 5.61 -19.17 -43.90
C VAL A 30 7.13 -18.99 -43.94
N SER A 31 7.60 -17.74 -44.04
CA SER A 31 9.03 -17.44 -44.11
C SER A 31 9.71 -17.52 -42.73
N ARG A 32 11.04 -17.71 -42.70
CA ARG A 32 11.83 -17.68 -41.45
C ARG A 32 11.64 -16.36 -40.69
N GLY A 33 11.67 -15.23 -41.41
CA GLY A 33 11.41 -13.92 -40.83
C GLY A 33 10.00 -13.79 -40.26
N GLY A 34 9.01 -14.33 -40.98
CA GLY A 34 7.63 -14.42 -40.53
C GLY A 34 7.41 -15.20 -39.24
N LYS A 35 8.12 -16.32 -39.07
CA LYS A 35 8.09 -17.13 -37.83
C LYS A 35 8.70 -16.37 -36.65
N ILE A 36 9.81 -15.67 -36.86
CA ILE A 36 10.43 -14.81 -35.83
C ILE A 36 9.47 -13.69 -35.45
N LEU A 37 8.87 -13.01 -36.44
CA LEU A 37 7.89 -11.95 -36.19
C LEU A 37 6.67 -12.47 -35.42
N ALA A 38 6.13 -13.63 -35.80
CA ALA A 38 5.03 -14.28 -35.09
C ALA A 38 5.41 -14.62 -33.64
N PHE A 39 6.63 -15.09 -33.40
CA PHE A 39 7.11 -15.34 -32.04
C PHE A 39 7.14 -14.06 -31.20
N LEU A 40 7.67 -12.96 -31.75
CA LEU A 40 7.72 -11.68 -31.05
C LEU A 40 6.31 -11.15 -30.72
N ILE A 41 5.38 -11.25 -31.68
CA ILE A 41 4.01 -10.75 -31.52
C ILE A 41 3.17 -11.63 -30.58
N LEU A 42 3.31 -12.96 -30.64
CA LEU A 42 2.48 -13.89 -29.86
C LEU A 42 3.03 -14.13 -28.46
N PHE A 43 4.34 -13.93 -28.23
CA PHE A 43 4.97 -14.24 -26.94
C PHE A 43 5.63 -13.02 -26.30
N CYS A 44 6.59 -12.37 -26.98
CA CYS A 44 7.34 -11.28 -26.36
C CYS A 44 6.45 -10.08 -26.04
N LEU A 45 5.57 -9.69 -26.97
CA LEU A 45 4.73 -8.50 -26.81
C LEU A 45 3.63 -8.70 -25.74
N PRO A 46 2.93 -9.85 -25.64
CA PRO A 46 2.02 -10.12 -24.55
C PRO A 46 2.72 -10.23 -23.20
N VAL A 47 3.90 -10.87 -23.14
CA VAL A 47 4.70 -10.91 -21.90
C VAL A 47 5.08 -9.49 -21.46
N LEU A 48 5.48 -8.61 -22.39
CA LEU A 48 5.76 -7.22 -22.07
C LEU A 48 4.51 -6.47 -21.56
N CYS A 49 3.34 -6.68 -22.19
CA CYS A 49 2.08 -6.12 -21.70
C CYS A 49 1.75 -6.60 -20.29
N LEU A 50 1.93 -7.90 -20.02
CA LEU A 50 1.64 -8.50 -18.73
C LEU A 50 2.58 -7.95 -17.64
N THR A 51 3.88 -7.87 -17.89
CA THR A 51 4.84 -7.35 -16.91
C THR A 51 4.60 -5.87 -16.62
N MET A 52 4.34 -5.07 -17.66
CA MET A 52 4.03 -3.65 -17.50
C MET A 52 2.70 -3.43 -16.78
N GLY A 53 1.65 -4.16 -17.19
CA GLY A 53 0.34 -4.09 -16.55
C GLY A 53 0.40 -4.51 -15.09
N PHE A 54 1.06 -5.62 -14.80
CA PHE A 54 1.28 -6.08 -13.43
C PHE A 54 2.02 -5.03 -12.60
N SER A 55 3.12 -4.47 -13.09
CA SER A 55 3.85 -3.41 -12.38
C SER A 55 2.99 -2.18 -12.11
N ASN A 56 2.15 -1.76 -13.07
CA ASN A 56 1.24 -0.63 -12.88
C ASN A 56 0.20 -0.90 -11.79
N GLU A 57 -0.39 -2.09 -11.80
CA GLU A 57 -1.38 -2.48 -10.80
C GLU A 57 -0.75 -2.67 -9.42
N LEU A 58 0.47 -3.18 -9.35
CA LEU A 58 1.24 -3.22 -8.11
C LEU A 58 1.49 -1.83 -7.53
N GLU A 59 1.73 -0.83 -8.38
CA GLU A 59 1.91 0.54 -7.91
C GLU A 59 0.58 1.14 -7.45
N ARG A 60 -0.48 0.99 -8.25
CA ARG A 60 -1.83 1.44 -7.91
C ARG A 60 -2.33 0.85 -6.60
N SER A 61 -1.95 -0.39 -6.28
CA SER A 61 -2.36 -1.06 -5.04
C SER A 61 -1.77 -0.44 -3.76
N LYS A 62 -0.87 0.55 -3.87
CA LYS A 62 -0.34 1.32 -2.74
C LYS A 62 -1.20 2.54 -2.40
N SER A 63 -2.10 2.91 -3.29
CA SER A 63 -2.89 4.11 -3.12
C SER A 63 -3.89 3.97 -1.97
N THR A 64 -4.12 5.08 -1.25
CA THR A 64 -5.16 5.19 -0.22
C THR A 64 -6.54 4.86 -0.81
N GLU A 65 -6.83 5.34 -2.03
CA GLU A 65 -8.07 5.04 -2.75
C GLU A 65 -8.26 3.53 -2.95
N PHE A 66 -7.22 2.80 -3.36
CA PHE A 66 -7.30 1.36 -3.51
C PHE A 66 -7.55 0.67 -2.17
N CYS A 67 -6.85 1.06 -1.10
CA CYS A 67 -7.05 0.49 0.24
C CYS A 67 -8.48 0.70 0.76
N LEU A 68 -9.09 1.86 0.46
CA LEU A 68 -10.44 2.22 0.89
C LEU A 68 -11.55 1.76 -0.07
N SER A 69 -11.19 1.08 -1.17
CA SER A 69 -12.18 0.58 -2.15
C SER A 69 -13.08 -0.52 -1.58
N CYS A 70 -12.68 -1.18 -0.50
CA CYS A 70 -13.50 -2.14 0.22
C CYS A 70 -14.28 -1.45 1.35
N HIS A 71 -15.60 -1.61 1.40
CA HIS A 71 -16.46 -0.98 2.41
C HIS A 71 -16.04 -1.26 3.86
N ILE A 72 -15.49 -2.44 4.13
CA ILE A 72 -15.00 -2.85 5.47
C ILE A 72 -13.85 -1.97 5.97
N MET A 73 -13.14 -1.29 5.06
CA MET A 73 -12.04 -0.37 5.38
C MET A 73 -12.53 1.07 5.60
N GLU A 74 -13.81 1.38 5.36
CA GLU A 74 -14.35 2.74 5.51
C GLU A 74 -14.11 3.36 6.91
N PRO A 75 -14.28 2.63 8.03
CA PRO A 75 -13.97 3.17 9.36
C PRO A 75 -12.49 3.57 9.51
N TYR A 76 -11.57 2.85 8.88
CA TYR A 76 -10.15 3.19 8.87
C TYR A 76 -9.89 4.47 8.07
N GLY A 77 -10.59 4.67 6.94
CA GLY A 77 -10.57 5.93 6.21
C GLY A 77 -11.09 7.10 7.06
N LYS A 78 -12.21 6.91 7.76
CA LYS A 78 -12.77 7.91 8.69
C LYS A 78 -11.79 8.29 9.81
N SER A 79 -11.01 7.31 10.32
CA SER A 79 -10.01 7.58 11.36
C SER A 79 -8.91 8.57 10.94
N LEU A 80 -8.69 8.76 9.63
CA LEU A 80 -7.74 9.75 9.11
C LEU A 80 -8.21 11.18 9.33
N HIS A 81 -9.51 11.38 9.58
CA HIS A 81 -10.15 12.69 9.70
C HIS A 81 -10.58 13.02 11.13
N VAL A 82 -10.13 12.27 12.14
CA VAL A 82 -10.46 12.59 13.54
C VAL A 82 -9.81 13.92 13.93
N ASP A 83 -10.59 14.83 14.54
CA ASP A 83 -10.14 16.12 15.05
C ASP A 83 -9.53 15.99 16.45
N ASP A 84 -8.51 15.13 16.55
CA ASP A 84 -7.76 14.89 17.77
C ASP A 84 -6.31 14.50 17.40
N PRO A 85 -5.31 15.31 17.78
CA PRO A 85 -3.92 15.02 17.47
C PRO A 85 -3.36 13.77 18.16
N SER A 86 -4.06 13.20 19.14
CA SER A 86 -3.68 11.93 19.78
C SER A 86 -3.91 10.72 18.88
N TYR A 87 -4.81 10.82 17.88
CA TYR A 87 -5.04 9.78 16.90
C TYR A 87 -3.87 9.73 15.91
N LEU A 88 -3.09 8.65 15.97
CA LEU A 88 -1.87 8.50 15.19
C LEU A 88 -2.13 8.64 13.69
N ALA A 89 -3.18 7.98 13.19
CA ALA A 89 -3.53 7.98 11.77
C ALA A 89 -3.94 9.38 11.29
N ALA A 90 -4.77 10.08 12.07
CA ALA A 90 -5.18 11.46 11.80
C ALA A 90 -4.01 12.42 11.81
N ALA A 91 -3.18 12.36 12.86
CA ALA A 91 -2.02 13.23 13.01
C ALA A 91 -1.01 13.07 11.87
N HIS A 92 -0.85 11.86 11.32
CA HIS A 92 0.05 11.63 10.18
C HIS A 92 -0.56 12.07 8.85
N PHE A 93 -1.84 11.80 8.64
CA PHE A 93 -2.54 12.12 7.40
C PHE A 93 -2.79 13.62 7.24
N GLN A 94 -3.43 14.25 8.23
CA GLN A 94 -3.86 15.66 8.14
C GLN A 94 -2.69 16.63 8.10
N ASN A 95 -1.59 16.29 8.79
CA ASN A 95 -0.37 17.12 8.81
C ASN A 95 0.62 16.74 7.70
N HIS A 96 0.24 15.92 6.72
CA HIS A 96 1.09 15.51 5.60
C HIS A 96 2.45 14.93 6.03
N ARG A 97 2.48 14.22 7.18
CA ARG A 97 3.68 13.49 7.62
C ARG A 97 3.90 12.22 6.82
N VAL A 98 2.84 11.75 6.17
CA VAL A 98 2.87 10.71 5.13
C VAL A 98 2.18 11.24 3.87
N PRO A 99 2.54 10.75 2.67
CA PRO A 99 1.85 11.14 1.44
C PRO A 99 0.36 10.75 1.50
N ALA A 100 -0.54 11.72 1.36
CA ALA A 100 -1.99 11.46 1.45
C ALA A 100 -2.47 10.38 0.45
N GLY A 101 -1.87 10.34 -0.74
CA GLY A 101 -2.17 9.36 -1.78
C GLY A 101 -1.73 7.93 -1.45
N GLU A 102 -0.84 7.72 -0.48
CA GLU A 102 -0.29 6.41 -0.08
C GLU A 102 -0.30 6.22 1.45
N ALA A 103 -1.18 6.92 2.16
CA ALA A 103 -1.15 7.02 3.62
C ALA A 103 -1.29 5.65 4.29
N CYS A 104 -2.20 4.80 3.80
CA CYS A 104 -2.39 3.45 4.32
C CYS A 104 -1.13 2.59 4.08
N TYR A 105 -0.62 2.59 2.85
CA TYR A 105 0.52 1.75 2.47
C TYR A 105 1.80 2.16 3.19
N THR A 106 2.00 3.46 3.44
CA THR A 106 3.20 3.99 4.10
C THR A 106 3.38 3.37 5.50
N CYS A 107 2.31 3.19 6.27
CA CYS A 107 2.40 2.56 7.59
C CYS A 107 2.18 1.04 7.57
N HIS A 108 1.41 0.51 6.61
CA HIS A 108 1.07 -0.92 6.54
C HIS A 108 1.93 -1.73 5.58
N THR A 109 2.97 -1.13 5.00
CA THR A 109 4.03 -1.88 4.33
C THR A 109 5.04 -2.39 5.35
N ASN A 110 5.97 -3.22 4.88
CA ASN A 110 7.11 -3.65 5.64
C ASN A 110 8.38 -3.18 4.91
N TYR A 111 9.21 -2.39 5.58
CA TYR A 111 10.44 -1.83 5.02
C TYR A 111 11.62 -2.81 5.11
N THR A 112 11.37 -4.07 4.73
CA THR A 112 12.40 -5.10 4.51
C THR A 112 12.55 -5.41 3.03
N MET A 113 13.63 -6.10 2.64
CA MET A 113 13.95 -6.45 1.25
C MET A 113 12.77 -7.09 0.48
N PHE A 114 11.91 -7.86 1.16
CA PHE A 114 10.74 -8.51 0.58
C PHE A 114 9.41 -8.02 1.16
N GLY A 115 9.40 -6.93 1.93
CA GLY A 115 8.21 -6.50 2.64
C GLY A 115 7.08 -6.04 1.72
N THR A 116 7.40 -5.42 0.57
CA THR A 116 6.43 -5.13 -0.50
C THR A 116 5.75 -6.40 -1.01
N PHE A 117 6.49 -7.49 -1.20
CA PHE A 117 5.92 -8.76 -1.65
C PHE A 117 5.02 -9.37 -0.57
N LYS A 118 5.48 -9.38 0.69
CA LYS A 118 4.70 -9.89 1.83
C LYS A 118 3.39 -9.12 2.02
N ALA A 119 3.44 -7.79 1.98
CA ALA A 119 2.26 -6.92 2.07
C ALA A 119 1.23 -7.26 0.99
N LYS A 120 1.68 -7.54 -0.23
CA LYS A 120 0.81 -7.90 -1.36
C LYS A 120 0.21 -9.30 -1.22
N MET A 121 0.96 -10.26 -0.69
CA MET A 121 0.42 -11.58 -0.35
C MET A 121 -0.67 -11.49 0.72
N HIS A 122 -0.52 -10.59 1.71
CA HIS A 122 -1.60 -10.29 2.66
C HIS A 122 -2.81 -9.65 1.96
N GLY A 123 -2.60 -8.77 0.98
CA GLY A 123 -3.67 -8.24 0.13
C GLY A 123 -4.46 -9.33 -0.57
N LEU A 124 -3.79 -10.33 -1.16
CA LEU A 124 -4.47 -11.49 -1.77
C LEU A 124 -5.25 -12.31 -0.73
N ARG A 125 -4.70 -12.45 0.48
CA ARG A 125 -5.43 -13.09 1.59
C ARG A 125 -6.68 -12.31 1.98
N HIS A 126 -6.66 -10.97 1.95
CA HIS A 126 -7.85 -10.16 2.21
C HIS A 126 -8.93 -10.39 1.17
N VAL A 127 -8.58 -10.47 -0.11
CA VAL A 127 -9.50 -10.82 -1.19
C VAL A 127 -10.12 -12.20 -0.91
N TYR A 128 -9.31 -13.20 -0.54
CA TYR A 128 -9.82 -14.52 -0.22
C TYR A 128 -10.81 -14.51 0.95
N VAL A 129 -10.45 -13.86 2.07
CA VAL A 129 -11.31 -13.76 3.27
C VAL A 129 -12.61 -13.04 2.94
N TYR A 130 -12.56 -11.99 2.14
CA TYR A 130 -13.74 -11.19 1.79
C TYR A 130 -14.72 -11.95 0.89
N TYR A 131 -14.24 -12.67 -0.12
CA TYR A 131 -15.10 -13.35 -1.10
C TYR A 131 -15.52 -14.76 -0.70
N PHE A 132 -14.69 -15.47 0.07
CA PHE A 132 -14.88 -16.91 0.32
C PHE A 132 -15.10 -17.26 1.78
N THR A 133 -15.05 -16.29 2.70
CA THR A 133 -15.32 -16.51 4.13
C THR A 133 -16.21 -15.42 4.70
N THR A 134 -16.49 -15.47 6.01
CA THR A 134 -17.11 -14.37 6.73
C THR A 134 -16.02 -13.44 7.28
N PRO A 135 -15.86 -12.23 6.74
CA PRO A 135 -14.89 -11.28 7.27
C PRO A 135 -15.29 -10.87 8.71
N PRO A 136 -14.31 -10.63 9.60
CA PRO A 136 -14.59 -10.09 10.93
C PRO A 136 -15.20 -8.68 10.82
N SER A 137 -15.89 -8.22 11.86
CA SER A 137 -16.30 -6.82 11.93
C SER A 137 -15.07 -5.90 11.99
N PRO A 138 -15.15 -4.64 11.51
CA PRO A 138 -14.01 -3.73 11.43
C PRO A 138 -13.20 -3.63 12.72
N GLU A 139 -13.86 -3.52 13.87
CA GLU A 139 -13.22 -3.42 15.19
C GLU A 139 -12.49 -4.70 15.64
N LYS A 140 -12.74 -5.84 15.00
CA LYS A 140 -12.07 -7.12 15.27
C LYS A 140 -10.94 -7.42 14.29
N ILE A 141 -10.72 -6.59 13.28
CA ILE A 141 -9.58 -6.75 12.36
C ILE A 141 -8.29 -6.47 13.11
N LYS A 142 -7.37 -7.42 13.04
CA LYS A 142 -6.06 -7.37 13.70
C LYS A 142 -4.96 -7.54 12.66
N LEU A 143 -3.79 -6.98 12.95
CA LEU A 143 -2.59 -7.28 12.19
C LEU A 143 -2.25 -8.77 12.33
N TYR A 144 -1.75 -9.38 11.26
CA TYR A 144 -1.30 -10.77 11.28
C TYR A 144 -0.07 -10.98 12.17
N GLU A 145 0.74 -9.94 12.32
CA GLU A 145 1.94 -9.92 13.13
C GLU A 145 1.94 -8.62 13.96
N PRO A 146 2.58 -8.60 15.14
CA PRO A 146 2.75 -7.38 15.91
C PRO A 146 3.41 -6.28 15.06
N TYR A 147 2.95 -5.03 15.24
CA TYR A 147 3.51 -3.88 14.52
C TYR A 147 4.97 -3.67 14.93
N ASN A 148 5.86 -3.54 13.94
CA ASN A 148 7.29 -3.39 14.18
C ASN A 148 7.68 -1.91 14.18
N ASN A 149 8.47 -1.48 15.16
CA ASN A 149 8.92 -0.09 15.27
C ASN A 149 9.75 0.37 14.07
N ARG A 150 10.41 -0.55 13.35
CA ARG A 150 11.11 -0.22 12.10
C ARG A 150 10.22 0.56 11.13
N GLU A 151 8.93 0.23 11.07
CA GLU A 151 8.03 0.89 10.14
C GLU A 151 7.79 2.37 10.53
N CYS A 152 7.80 2.70 11.82
CA CYS A 152 7.81 4.09 12.30
C CYS A 152 9.19 4.74 12.09
N LEU A 153 10.25 4.01 12.44
CA LEU A 153 11.63 4.49 12.40
C LEU A 153 12.09 4.84 10.98
N HIS A 154 11.45 4.30 9.94
CA HIS A 154 11.72 4.71 8.56
C HIS A 154 11.64 6.23 8.35
N CYS A 155 10.72 6.92 9.05
CA CYS A 155 10.62 8.38 9.01
C CYS A 155 11.08 9.05 10.31
N HIS A 156 11.03 8.35 11.44
CA HIS A 156 11.35 8.92 12.74
C HIS A 156 12.83 8.81 13.12
N GLU A 157 13.54 7.77 12.69
CA GLU A 157 14.95 7.60 13.01
C GLU A 157 15.77 8.76 12.45
N SER A 158 16.74 9.25 13.22
CA SER A 158 17.54 10.44 12.88
C SER A 158 16.77 11.76 12.79
N ALA A 159 15.44 11.78 12.94
CA ALA A 159 14.69 13.02 13.04
C ALA A 159 15.00 13.68 14.39
N ARG A 160 15.42 14.96 14.36
CA ARG A 160 15.77 15.71 15.59
C ARG A 160 14.66 15.67 16.64
N SER A 161 13.40 15.81 16.23
CA SER A 161 12.24 15.77 17.11
C SER A 161 12.05 14.41 17.79
N PHE A 162 12.47 13.33 17.15
CA PHE A 162 12.45 11.99 17.72
C PHE A 162 13.66 11.78 18.66
N GLU A 163 14.87 12.03 18.17
CA GLU A 163 16.12 11.78 18.90
C GLU A 163 16.27 12.68 20.15
N GLN A 164 15.75 13.91 20.11
CA GLN A 164 15.85 14.89 21.21
C GLN A 164 14.52 15.10 21.94
N GLY A 165 13.49 14.29 21.63
CA GLY A 165 12.18 14.41 22.27
C GLY A 165 12.25 14.14 23.77
N ALA A 166 11.63 15.01 24.58
CA ALA A 166 11.69 14.92 26.05
C ALA A 166 11.20 13.56 26.58
N VAL A 167 10.13 13.01 25.98
CA VAL A 167 9.57 11.71 26.40
C VAL A 167 10.51 10.55 26.05
N HIS A 168 11.14 10.56 24.87
CA HIS A 168 12.07 9.50 24.46
C HIS A 168 13.37 9.48 25.26
N ASN A 169 13.76 10.65 25.80
CA ASN A 169 14.99 10.82 26.59
C ASN A 169 14.72 10.94 28.10
N ALA A 170 13.47 10.75 28.54
CA ALA A 170 13.11 10.78 29.96
C ALA A 170 13.77 9.64 30.75
N ASP A 171 14.08 8.54 30.05
CA ASP A 171 14.78 7.36 30.56
C ASP A 171 15.90 7.00 29.56
N PRO A 172 17.17 6.87 29.99
CA PRO A 172 18.29 6.50 29.13
C PRO A 172 18.08 5.19 28.36
N ASP A 173 17.28 4.26 28.88
CA ASP A 173 17.07 2.93 28.28
C ASP A 173 15.89 2.91 27.29
N LEU A 174 15.01 3.92 27.33
CA LEU A 174 13.79 3.94 26.53
C LEU A 174 14.06 4.07 25.03
N LEU A 175 14.85 5.05 24.61
CA LEU A 175 15.15 5.28 23.19
C LEU A 175 15.87 4.06 22.56
N PRO A 176 16.90 3.45 23.19
CA PRO A 176 17.48 2.19 22.73
C PRO A 176 16.46 1.04 22.65
N ALA A 177 15.58 0.90 23.65
CA ALA A 177 14.55 -0.16 23.67
C ALA A 177 13.52 0.02 22.53
N VAL A 178 13.14 1.25 22.21
CA VAL A 178 12.24 1.55 21.07
C VAL A 178 12.95 1.29 19.75
N LYS A 179 14.20 1.74 19.59
CA LYS A 179 14.99 1.49 18.37
C LYS A 179 15.22 0.00 18.09
N SER A 180 15.44 -0.79 19.13
CA SER A 180 15.63 -2.24 19.04
C SER A 180 14.33 -3.04 19.00
N ASN A 181 13.17 -2.39 18.95
CA ASN A 181 11.84 -3.02 18.94
C ASN A 181 11.54 -3.84 20.22
N GLN A 182 12.25 -3.62 21.32
CA GLN A 182 11.96 -4.23 22.62
C GLN A 182 10.77 -3.57 23.31
N ARG A 183 10.53 -2.28 23.04
CA ARG A 183 9.33 -1.55 23.48
C ARG A 183 8.61 -0.93 22.29
N SER A 184 7.33 -1.24 22.11
CA SER A 184 6.57 -0.77 20.95
C SER A 184 6.27 0.73 21.00
N CYS A 185 6.37 1.42 19.86
CA CYS A 185 5.94 2.82 19.73
C CYS A 185 4.45 3.00 20.07
N ILE A 186 3.62 1.99 19.82
CA ILE A 186 2.17 2.00 20.01
C ILE A 186 1.73 1.29 21.31
N SER A 187 2.66 1.08 22.26
CA SER A 187 2.31 0.58 23.59
C SER A 187 1.55 1.63 24.41
N SER A 188 0.88 1.18 25.48
CA SER A 188 0.11 2.08 26.33
C SER A 188 0.98 3.18 26.96
N GLY A 189 0.46 4.40 27.00
CA GLY A 189 1.20 5.60 27.41
C GLY A 189 2.16 6.16 26.34
N CYS A 190 2.18 5.61 25.13
CA CYS A 190 2.95 6.11 23.99
C CYS A 190 2.00 6.55 22.86
N HIS A 191 2.19 6.07 21.63
CA HIS A 191 1.31 6.35 20.49
C HIS A 191 0.16 5.33 20.40
N GLU A 192 -0.59 5.14 21.50
CA GLU A 192 -1.51 4.00 21.64
C GLU A 192 -2.85 4.16 20.89
N VAL A 193 -3.27 5.39 20.60
CA VAL A 193 -4.52 5.66 19.87
C VAL A 193 -4.23 5.64 18.37
N VAL A 194 -4.32 4.46 17.76
CA VAL A 194 -3.99 4.28 16.33
C VAL A 194 -5.17 4.61 15.41
N HIS A 195 -6.04 3.64 15.14
CA HIS A 195 -7.27 3.83 14.35
C HIS A 195 -8.54 3.91 15.22
N ASN A 196 -8.54 3.21 16.36
CA ASN A 196 -9.63 3.12 17.34
C ASN A 196 -11.05 3.09 16.72
N VAL A 197 -11.25 2.21 15.73
CA VAL A 197 -12.46 2.21 14.89
C VAL A 197 -13.76 2.01 15.67
N ALA A 198 -13.71 1.34 16.82
CA ALA A 198 -14.86 1.07 17.68
C ALA A 198 -15.46 2.33 18.33
N THR A 199 -14.66 3.39 18.52
CA THR A 199 -15.10 4.60 19.23
C THR A 199 -15.34 5.79 18.29
N LEU A 200 -15.24 5.60 16.97
CA LEU A 200 -15.35 6.69 16.00
C LEU A 200 -16.72 7.40 16.02
N GLY A 201 -17.78 6.75 16.50
CA GLY A 201 -19.09 7.38 16.67
C GLY A 201 -19.13 8.49 17.73
N ASN A 202 -18.11 8.57 18.59
CA ASN A 202 -18.06 9.47 19.75
C ASN A 202 -16.97 10.54 19.63
N VAL A 203 -16.30 10.65 18.48
CA VAL A 203 -15.23 11.63 18.25
C VAL A 203 -15.65 12.68 17.23
N LYS A 204 -15.00 13.84 17.29
CA LYS A 204 -15.19 14.90 16.30
C LYS A 204 -14.34 14.61 15.07
N PHE A 205 -14.81 15.05 13.91
CA PHE A 205 -14.09 14.95 12.64
C PHE A 205 -13.70 16.34 12.16
N TRP A 206 -12.49 16.44 11.65
CA TRP A 206 -11.95 17.63 11.02
C TRP A 206 -12.39 17.68 9.56
N ASN A 207 -13.12 18.74 9.20
CA ASN A 207 -13.68 18.92 7.86
C ASN A 207 -12.83 19.84 6.97
N GLY A 208 -11.53 20.00 7.26
CA GLY A 208 -10.67 20.98 6.62
C GLY A 208 -10.75 22.36 7.29
N GLY A 209 -9.80 23.24 6.98
CA GLY A 209 -9.93 24.66 7.31
C GLY A 209 -11.01 25.28 6.44
N GLN A 210 -12.18 25.56 7.01
CA GLN A 210 -13.18 26.46 6.43
C GLN A 210 -12.76 27.91 6.66
#